data_AF-A0ABD0BW93-F1
#
_entry.id   AF-A0ABD0BW93-F1
#
_cell.length_a   1.000
_cell.length_b   1.000
_cell.length_c   1.000
_cell.angle_alpha   90.00
_cell.angle_beta   90.00
_cell.angle_gamma   90.00
#
_symmetry.space_group_name_H-M   'P 1'
#
loop_
_entity.id
_entity.type
_entity.pdbx_description
1 polymer ?
#
loop_
_entity_poly.entity_id
_entity_poly.type
_entity_poly.pdbx_seq_one_letter_code
_entity_poly.pdbx_strand_id
1 'polypeptide(L)'
;MSRGLELLIAQTILQGFDAQYGRFLEVTSGAQQRFEHADWHAVQQAMKQRIHLYDHHVGLVVEQLRCITDGKSPDAEFLLRVKEHYTHLLPDYPRFEIAESFFNSVYCRLFDHRSLSPERLFIFSSQPERRFRTIPRPLAKDFFPDRGWEKLLHRVLTDLPLRLPWENKPRDIGYIHAYLSETFGEAVLSRSHLQVANELFYRNKAAWLVGKLVTPTAFVPFLLPIHRTDDGELFVDTCLTTSAEASIVFGFARSYFMVYAPLPAALVEWLREILPGKTTAELYMAIGCQKHAKTESYREYLRYVTTADEQFIEAPGIRGMVMLVFTLPGFDRVFKVIKDKFAPQKEMTAAHVRACYQLVKEHDRVGRMADTQEFENFVLDKQQIDPALMSLLMQEAPTKITDLGDKIAISHLYIERRMVPLNIWLEQSEGQALRDAIEEYGNAIRQLAAANIFPGDMLFKNFGVTRHGRVVFYDYDEICYMTEVNFRDIPPPRYPEDELSSEPWYSVSPGDVFPEEFRHWLCADPRIGPLFEEMHADLFRASYWRGLQTRIKNGHVEDVYAYRRKQRFCIRFSPSPCGRGPG
;
A
#
# COMPACT_ATOMS: atom_id res chain seq x y z
N MET A 1 19.25 37.22 -23.51
CA MET A 1 17.89 36.92 -23.00
C MET A 1 17.66 35.43 -22.71
N SER A 2 18.32 34.48 -23.41
CA SER A 2 18.12 33.03 -23.21
C SER A 2 18.47 32.51 -21.81
N ARG A 3 19.64 32.86 -21.26
CA ARG A 3 20.10 32.35 -19.93
C ARG A 3 19.18 32.76 -18.77
N GLY A 4 18.57 33.94 -18.83
CA GLY A 4 17.62 34.40 -17.82
C GLY A 4 16.31 33.61 -17.83
N LEU A 5 15.83 33.24 -19.02
CA LEU A 5 14.64 32.41 -19.18
C LEU A 5 14.88 30.98 -18.68
N GLU A 6 16.04 30.40 -18.98
CA GLU A 6 16.41 29.05 -18.51
C GLU A 6 16.42 28.96 -16.97
N LEU A 7 17.04 29.95 -16.31
CA LEU A 7 17.07 30.03 -14.85
C LEU A 7 15.68 30.27 -14.26
N LEU A 8 14.87 31.13 -14.88
CA LEU A 8 13.49 31.39 -14.46
C LEU A 8 12.66 30.09 -14.46
N ILE A 9 12.80 29.26 -15.48
CA ILE A 9 12.09 27.97 -15.56
C ILE A 9 12.57 27.03 -14.45
N ALA A 10 13.87 26.91 -14.22
CA ALA A 10 14.40 26.09 -13.14
C ALA A 10 13.85 26.52 -11.77
N GLN A 11 13.81 27.84 -11.51
CA GLN A 11 13.22 28.41 -10.30
C GLN A 11 11.70 28.17 -10.22
N THR A 12 10.98 28.26 -11.33
CA THR A 12 9.54 28.01 -11.39
C THR A 12 9.21 26.56 -11.03
N ILE A 13 9.99 25.60 -11.55
CA ILE A 13 9.83 24.17 -11.21
C ILE A 13 10.11 23.96 -9.71
N LEU A 14 11.19 24.56 -9.19
CA LEU A 14 11.56 24.40 -7.78
C LEU A 14 10.52 25.03 -6.84
N GLN A 15 10.01 26.22 -7.18
CA GLN A 15 8.91 26.88 -6.47
C GLN A 15 7.63 26.03 -6.48
N GLY A 16 7.31 25.41 -7.62
CA GLY A 16 6.20 24.48 -7.73
C GLY A 16 6.35 23.29 -6.78
N PHE A 17 7.56 22.77 -6.63
CA PHE A 17 7.84 21.71 -5.65
C PHE A 17 7.69 22.21 -4.20
N ASP A 18 8.23 23.39 -3.86
CA ASP A 18 8.06 23.99 -2.53
C ASP A 18 6.58 24.15 -2.16
N ALA A 19 5.78 24.67 -3.08
CA ALA A 19 4.33 24.80 -2.89
C ALA A 19 3.65 23.44 -2.70
N GLN A 20 3.99 22.47 -3.56
CA GLN A 20 3.44 21.12 -3.50
C GLN A 20 3.71 20.46 -2.14
N TYR A 21 4.96 20.50 -1.68
CA TYR A 21 5.36 19.85 -0.44
C TYR A 21 4.84 20.61 0.80
N GLY A 22 4.75 21.94 0.73
CA GLY A 22 4.09 22.74 1.76
C GLY A 22 2.63 22.32 1.96
N ARG A 23 1.86 22.22 0.87
CA ARG A 23 0.48 21.72 0.91
C ARG A 23 0.39 20.27 1.39
N PHE A 24 1.36 19.43 1.05
CA PHE A 24 1.41 18.03 1.50
C PHE A 24 1.55 17.95 3.02
N LEU A 25 2.41 18.79 3.59
CA LEU A 25 2.59 18.92 5.03
C LEU A 25 1.36 19.49 5.73
N GLU A 26 0.70 20.50 5.16
CA GLU A 26 -0.55 21.07 5.70
C GLU A 26 -1.66 20.01 5.78
N VAL A 27 -1.95 19.29 4.69
CA VAL A 27 -2.96 18.22 4.69
C VAL A 27 -2.62 17.15 5.73
N THR A 28 -1.33 16.80 5.84
CA THR A 28 -0.84 15.79 6.80
C THR A 28 -0.99 16.27 8.25
N SER A 29 -0.72 17.54 8.55
CA SER A 29 -0.82 18.10 9.90
C SER A 29 -2.24 18.05 10.47
N GLY A 30 -3.27 18.12 9.61
CA GLY A 30 -4.67 17.99 10.02
C GLY A 30 -5.07 16.57 10.45
N ALA A 31 -4.20 15.55 10.34
CA ALA A 31 -4.54 14.17 10.67
C ALA A 31 -4.88 13.97 12.15
N GLN A 32 -4.18 14.67 13.05
CA GLN A 32 -4.47 14.65 14.48
C GLN A 32 -5.91 15.10 14.75
N GLN A 33 -6.31 16.25 14.20
CA GLN A 33 -7.65 16.79 14.40
C GLN A 33 -8.72 15.82 13.89
N ARG A 34 -8.53 15.23 12.70
CA ARG A 34 -9.50 14.26 12.14
C ARG A 34 -9.62 13.01 13.00
N PHE A 35 -8.51 12.51 13.55
CA PHE A 35 -8.50 11.39 14.49
C PHE A 35 -9.23 11.72 15.79
N GLU A 36 -8.95 12.88 16.39
CA GLU A 36 -9.57 13.32 17.65
C GLU A 36 -11.09 13.51 17.53
N HIS A 37 -11.57 14.00 16.38
CA HIS A 37 -13.01 14.16 16.11
C HIS A 37 -13.70 12.89 15.63
N ALA A 38 -12.97 11.78 15.47
CA ALA A 38 -13.47 10.53 14.88
C ALA A 38 -14.13 10.72 13.50
N ASP A 39 -13.69 11.71 12.72
CA ASP A 39 -14.20 11.97 11.36
C ASP A 39 -13.46 11.08 10.35
N TRP A 40 -13.84 9.80 10.34
CA TRP A 40 -13.20 8.78 9.53
C TRP A 40 -13.40 9.00 8.02
N HIS A 41 -14.53 9.60 7.64
CA HIS A 41 -14.78 9.99 6.25
C HIS A 41 -13.83 11.10 5.82
N ALA A 42 -13.59 12.11 6.67
CA ALA A 42 -12.58 13.12 6.40
C ALA A 42 -11.16 12.54 6.37
N VAL A 43 -10.84 11.50 7.17
CA VAL A 43 -9.54 10.80 7.09
C VAL A 43 -9.35 10.17 5.71
N GLN A 44 -10.35 9.44 5.21
CA GLN A 44 -10.29 8.82 3.88
C GLN A 44 -10.23 9.88 2.77
N GLN A 45 -11.03 10.95 2.87
CA GLN A 45 -11.03 12.02 1.90
C GLN A 45 -9.69 12.78 1.85
N ALA A 46 -9.09 13.04 3.01
CA ALA A 46 -7.77 13.68 3.09
C ALA A 46 -6.67 12.81 2.45
N MET A 47 -6.79 11.48 2.52
CA MET A 47 -5.86 10.57 1.84
C MET A 47 -5.94 10.74 0.31
N LYS A 48 -7.16 10.76 -0.24
CA LYS A 48 -7.39 11.00 -1.67
C LYS A 48 -6.85 12.35 -2.12
N GLN A 49 -7.16 13.41 -1.38
CA GLN A 49 -6.65 14.76 -1.66
C GLN A 49 -5.11 14.80 -1.68
N ARG A 50 -4.45 14.13 -0.73
CA ARG A 50 -2.98 14.05 -0.66
C ARG A 50 -2.39 13.29 -1.85
N ILE A 51 -3.07 12.28 -2.38
CA ILE A 51 -2.67 11.52 -3.58
C ILE A 51 -2.68 12.43 -4.82
N HIS A 52 -3.73 13.24 -5.01
CA HIS A 52 -3.87 14.14 -6.18
C HIS A 52 -2.97 15.38 -6.13
N LEU A 53 -2.52 15.78 -4.94
CA LEU A 53 -1.83 17.03 -4.72
C LEU A 53 -0.57 17.21 -5.56
N TYR A 54 0.19 16.13 -5.76
CA TYR A 54 1.42 16.16 -6.55
C TYR A 54 1.12 16.41 -8.02
N ASP A 55 0.21 15.64 -8.61
CA ASP A 55 -0.13 15.74 -10.03
C ASP A 55 -0.79 17.08 -10.36
N HIS A 56 -1.55 17.67 -9.42
CA HIS A 56 -2.10 19.01 -9.54
C HIS A 56 -1.00 20.07 -9.69
N HIS A 57 0.01 20.08 -8.81
CA HIS A 57 1.09 21.06 -8.87
C HIS A 57 2.00 20.86 -10.08
N VAL A 58 2.25 19.62 -10.49
CA VAL A 58 2.96 19.33 -11.76
C VAL A 58 2.18 19.92 -12.94
N GLY A 59 0.86 19.70 -13.00
CA GLY A 59 0.01 20.27 -14.05
C GLY A 59 0.02 21.80 -14.07
N LEU A 60 -0.04 22.44 -12.90
CA LEU A 60 0.03 23.89 -12.77
C LEU A 60 1.36 24.43 -13.30
N VAL A 61 2.49 23.83 -12.91
CA VAL A 61 3.82 24.25 -13.37
C VAL A 61 3.95 24.05 -14.88
N VAL A 62 3.48 22.91 -15.42
CA VAL A 62 3.52 22.68 -16.87
C VAL A 62 2.76 23.77 -17.63
N GLU A 63 1.60 24.20 -17.14
CA GLU A 63 0.83 25.27 -17.77
C GLU A 63 1.54 26.64 -17.63
N GLN A 64 2.14 26.93 -16.47
CA GLN A 64 2.99 28.12 -16.30
C GLN A 64 4.15 28.14 -17.29
N LEU A 65 4.83 27.01 -17.48
CA LEU A 65 5.93 26.89 -18.41
C LEU A 65 5.47 27.11 -19.86
N ARG A 66 4.30 26.58 -20.24
CA ARG A 66 3.71 26.82 -21.58
C ARG A 66 3.45 28.30 -21.83
N CYS A 67 2.95 29.04 -20.83
CA CYS A 67 2.76 30.48 -20.95
C CYS A 67 4.10 31.23 -21.02
N ILE A 68 5.08 30.86 -20.19
CA ILE A 68 6.41 31.51 -20.14
C ILE A 68 7.17 31.33 -21.47
N THR A 69 6.97 30.23 -22.19
CA THR A 69 7.62 29.98 -23.48
C THR A 69 6.80 30.43 -24.69
N ASP A 70 5.70 31.17 -24.50
CA ASP A 70 4.76 31.59 -25.55
C ASP A 70 4.26 30.40 -26.40
N GLY A 71 4.03 29.23 -25.77
CA GLY A 71 3.58 28.02 -26.45
C GLY A 71 4.63 27.37 -27.36
N LYS A 72 5.86 27.90 -27.44
CA LYS A 72 6.96 27.22 -28.13
C LYS A 72 7.39 26.05 -27.28
N SER A 73 7.35 24.85 -27.86
CA SER A 73 7.96 23.67 -27.25
C SER A 73 9.44 23.94 -27.08
N PRO A 74 9.98 23.96 -25.85
CA PRO A 74 11.41 24.13 -25.65
C PRO A 74 12.15 23.01 -26.34
N ASP A 75 13.19 23.37 -27.10
CA ASP A 75 14.10 22.38 -27.69
C ASP A 75 14.76 21.53 -26.58
N ALA A 76 15.13 20.29 -26.89
CA ALA A 76 15.76 19.37 -25.95
C ALA A 76 17.05 19.98 -25.35
N GLU A 77 17.82 20.73 -26.13
CA GLU A 77 19.01 21.44 -25.65
C GLU A 77 18.69 22.51 -24.62
N PHE A 78 17.54 23.20 -24.78
CA PHE A 78 17.11 24.22 -23.82
C PHE A 78 16.80 23.60 -22.46
N LEU A 79 16.10 22.45 -22.45
CA LEU A 79 15.78 21.78 -21.20
C LEU A 79 16.98 21.09 -20.54
N LEU A 80 18.01 20.70 -21.31
CA LEU A 80 19.29 20.30 -20.73
C LEU A 80 19.94 21.45 -19.93
N ARG A 81 19.93 22.68 -20.47
CA ARG A 81 20.43 23.87 -19.75
C ARG A 81 19.57 24.22 -18.54
N VAL A 82 18.25 24.08 -18.64
CA VAL A 82 17.34 24.24 -17.47
C VAL A 82 17.69 23.22 -16.38
N LYS A 83 17.90 21.95 -16.75
CA LYS A 83 18.32 20.90 -15.80
C LYS A 83 19.67 21.24 -15.15
N GLU A 84 20.61 21.80 -15.90
CA GLU A 84 21.88 22.25 -15.37
C GLU A 84 21.68 23.34 -14.31
N HIS A 85 20.91 24.40 -14.59
CA HIS A 85 20.58 25.42 -13.59
C HIS A 85 19.86 24.82 -12.39
N TYR A 86 18.88 23.94 -12.60
CA TYR A 86 18.18 23.24 -11.52
C TYR A 86 19.14 22.46 -10.63
N THR A 87 20.07 21.72 -11.23
CA THR A 87 21.11 20.93 -10.52
C THR A 87 21.97 21.82 -9.63
N HIS A 88 22.30 23.04 -10.07
CA HIS A 88 23.07 24.00 -9.28
C HIS A 88 22.28 24.58 -8.09
N LEU A 89 20.94 24.52 -8.10
CA LEU A 89 20.10 24.96 -6.98
C LEU A 89 19.95 23.90 -5.87
N LEU A 90 20.23 22.62 -6.18
CA LEU A 90 19.97 21.50 -5.27
C LEU A 90 20.95 21.31 -4.09
N PRO A 91 22.24 21.71 -4.14
CA PRO A 91 23.17 21.39 -3.06
C PRO A 91 22.71 21.85 -1.66
N ASP A 92 22.17 23.05 -1.54
CA ASP A 92 21.72 23.58 -0.24
C ASP A 92 20.23 23.31 0.03
N TYR A 93 19.55 22.64 -0.90
CA TYR A 93 18.12 22.41 -0.82
C TYR A 93 17.82 21.10 -0.04
N PRO A 94 17.11 21.14 1.10
CA PRO A 94 17.01 20.00 2.02
C PRO A 94 16.33 18.76 1.44
N ARG A 95 15.37 18.94 0.52
CA ARG A 95 14.52 17.88 -0.05
C ARG A 95 14.86 17.65 -1.52
N PHE A 96 16.15 17.70 -1.87
CA PHE A 96 16.61 17.66 -3.25
C PHE A 96 16.14 16.40 -3.99
N GLU A 97 16.02 15.27 -3.29
CA GLU A 97 15.65 13.99 -3.86
C GLU A 97 14.23 13.98 -4.44
N ILE A 98 13.30 14.65 -3.76
CA ILE A 98 11.93 14.81 -4.25
C ILE A 98 11.85 15.97 -5.24
N ALA A 99 12.68 17.00 -5.09
CA ALA A 99 12.79 18.08 -6.06
C ALA A 99 13.21 17.54 -7.45
N GLU A 100 14.13 16.58 -7.50
CA GLU A 100 14.50 15.86 -8.73
C GLU A 100 13.33 15.06 -9.31
N SER A 101 12.56 14.35 -8.47
CA SER A 101 11.34 13.64 -8.93
C SER A 101 10.29 14.60 -9.50
N PHE A 102 10.12 15.77 -8.89
CA PHE A 102 9.20 16.81 -9.35
C PHE A 102 9.64 17.36 -10.71
N PHE A 103 10.94 17.64 -10.88
CA PHE A 103 11.51 18.00 -12.17
C PHE A 103 11.23 16.92 -13.22
N ASN A 104 11.50 15.65 -12.91
CA ASN A 104 11.26 14.53 -13.82
C ASN A 104 9.78 14.46 -14.24
N SER A 105 8.87 14.73 -13.31
CA SER A 105 7.43 14.68 -13.58
C SER A 105 6.98 15.80 -14.51
N VAL A 106 7.51 17.02 -14.32
CA VAL A 106 7.29 18.16 -15.22
C VAL A 106 7.86 17.86 -16.60
N TYR A 107 9.09 17.36 -16.68
CA TYR A 107 9.74 16.97 -17.94
C TYR A 107 8.91 15.94 -18.70
N CYS A 108 8.48 14.87 -18.02
CA CYS A 108 7.66 13.83 -18.62
C CYS A 108 6.33 14.36 -19.16
N ARG A 109 5.67 15.31 -18.47
CA ARG A 109 4.44 15.93 -18.97
C ARG A 109 4.65 16.82 -20.18
N LEU A 110 5.79 17.50 -20.28
CA LEU A 110 6.13 18.34 -21.45
C LEU A 110 6.42 17.49 -22.70
N PHE A 111 6.93 16.27 -22.53
CA PHE A 111 7.34 15.39 -23.63
C PHE A 111 6.54 14.09 -23.76
N ASP A 112 5.32 14.04 -23.21
CA ASP A 112 4.43 12.88 -23.33
C ASP A 112 5.09 11.55 -22.87
N HIS A 113 5.91 11.62 -21.83
CA HIS A 113 6.72 10.50 -21.31
C HIS A 113 7.67 9.86 -22.35
N ARG A 114 8.10 10.60 -23.39
CA ARG A 114 9.04 10.14 -24.42
C ARG A 114 10.43 10.73 -24.24
N SER A 115 11.39 10.14 -24.95
CA SER A 115 12.79 10.59 -24.99
C SER A 115 13.41 10.78 -23.61
N LEU A 116 13.23 9.77 -22.77
CA LEU A 116 13.76 9.73 -21.42
C LEU A 116 15.21 9.24 -21.46
N SER A 117 16.17 10.14 -21.24
CA SER A 117 17.59 9.80 -21.14
C SER A 117 18.23 10.36 -19.86
N PRO A 118 19.30 9.73 -19.33
CA PRO A 118 19.98 10.19 -18.12
C PRO A 118 20.48 11.64 -18.20
N GLU A 119 20.79 12.12 -19.41
CA GLU A 119 21.22 13.49 -19.64
C GLU A 119 20.05 14.45 -19.40
N ARG A 120 18.84 14.11 -19.84
CA ARG A 120 17.67 15.00 -19.86
C ARG A 120 16.86 15.02 -18.56
N LEU A 121 16.88 13.95 -17.77
CA LEU A 121 16.14 13.85 -16.51
C LEU A 121 17.01 13.23 -15.39
N PHE A 122 16.60 13.39 -14.14
CA PHE A 122 17.27 12.81 -12.98
C PHE A 122 16.89 11.34 -12.80
N ILE A 123 17.23 10.48 -13.77
CA ILE A 123 17.06 9.02 -13.63
C ILE A 123 17.80 8.55 -12.39
N PHE A 124 19.05 8.98 -12.23
CA PHE A 124 19.82 8.86 -11.00
C PHE A 124 19.97 10.23 -10.33
N SER A 125 20.24 10.21 -9.02
CA SER A 125 20.44 11.42 -8.23
C SER A 125 21.69 12.16 -8.70
N SER A 126 21.59 13.48 -8.80
CA SER A 126 22.74 14.37 -9.06
C SER A 126 23.60 14.59 -7.81
N GLN A 127 23.06 14.26 -6.64
CA GLN A 127 23.66 14.52 -5.34
C GLN A 127 24.26 13.23 -4.74
N PRO A 128 25.36 13.33 -3.96
CA PRO A 128 26.00 12.18 -3.33
C PRO A 128 25.10 11.51 -2.28
N GLU A 129 25.25 10.19 -2.15
CA GLU A 129 24.59 9.42 -1.10
C GLU A 129 25.08 9.88 0.29
N ARG A 130 24.14 10.16 1.21
CA ARG A 130 24.38 10.57 2.62
C ARG A 130 24.86 12.01 2.84
N ARG A 131 24.01 12.99 2.53
CA ARG A 131 24.26 14.40 2.92
C ARG A 131 24.04 14.73 4.40
N PHE A 132 23.31 13.92 5.16
CA PHE A 132 22.98 14.29 6.55
C PHE A 132 24.21 14.17 7.47
N ARG A 133 25.00 15.24 7.57
CA ARG A 133 26.03 15.38 8.62
C ARG A 133 25.39 15.56 10.00
N THR A 134 24.25 16.25 10.06
CA THR A 134 23.43 16.44 11.25
C THR A 134 22.01 16.79 10.83
N ILE A 135 20.99 16.16 11.42
CA ILE A 135 19.59 16.49 11.14
C ILE A 135 19.25 17.81 11.88
N PRO A 136 18.75 18.86 11.20
CA PRO A 136 18.54 20.17 11.83
C PRO A 136 17.60 20.17 13.04
N ARG A 137 16.66 19.21 13.08
CA ARG A 137 15.75 18.97 14.21
C ARG A 137 15.74 17.47 14.50
N PRO A 138 15.94 17.03 15.76
CA PRO A 138 15.81 15.62 16.11
C PRO A 138 14.44 15.09 15.69
N LEU A 139 14.41 13.93 15.03
CA LEU A 139 13.17 13.26 14.59
C LEU A 139 12.54 12.40 15.69
N ALA A 140 13.32 12.07 16.71
CA ALA A 140 12.93 11.20 17.80
C ALA A 140 13.52 11.72 19.12
N LYS A 141 12.97 11.24 20.23
CA LYS A 141 13.38 11.56 21.59
C LYS A 141 13.71 10.28 22.34
N ASP A 142 14.82 10.29 23.06
CA ASP A 142 15.23 9.19 23.91
C ASP A 142 14.58 9.26 25.29
N PHE A 143 14.15 8.11 25.81
CA PHE A 143 13.50 7.94 27.10
C PHE A 143 14.18 6.80 27.87
N PHE A 144 14.77 7.13 29.01
CA PHE A 144 15.53 6.19 29.85
C PHE A 144 14.72 5.77 31.08
N PRO A 145 14.75 4.47 31.49
CA PRO A 145 13.95 3.95 32.59
C PRO A 145 14.57 4.21 33.97
N ASP A 146 15.14 5.40 34.21
CA ASP A 146 15.86 5.75 35.44
C ASP A 146 15.00 5.61 36.71
N ARG A 147 13.68 5.75 36.56
CA ARG A 147 12.69 5.62 37.63
C ARG A 147 11.74 4.43 37.42
N GLY A 148 12.12 3.46 36.57
CA GLY A 148 11.33 2.30 36.19
C GLY A 148 10.52 2.48 34.90
N TRP A 149 10.19 1.35 34.26
CA TRP A 149 9.51 1.28 32.97
C TRP A 149 8.10 1.86 32.98
N GLU A 150 7.32 1.65 34.04
CA GLU A 150 5.96 2.20 34.14
C GLU A 150 5.96 3.73 34.12
N LYS A 151 6.89 4.38 34.82
CA LYS A 151 7.03 5.85 34.81
C LYS A 151 7.53 6.37 33.47
N LEU A 152 8.43 5.62 32.81
CA LEU A 152 8.86 5.92 31.44
C LEU A 152 7.67 5.90 30.49
N LEU A 153 6.89 4.82 30.47
CA LEU A 153 5.73 4.66 29.59
C LEU A 153 4.65 5.71 29.91
N HIS A 154 4.43 6.03 31.18
CA HIS A 154 3.55 7.11 31.58
C HIS A 154 3.96 8.45 30.98
N ARG A 155 5.26 8.77 30.99
CA ARG A 155 5.79 9.99 30.37
C ARG A 155 5.61 9.94 28.85
N VAL A 156 5.95 8.83 28.20
CA VAL A 156 5.80 8.66 26.75
C VAL A 156 4.35 8.92 26.31
N LEU A 157 3.37 8.31 26.99
CA LEU A 157 1.95 8.49 26.65
C LEU A 157 1.40 9.88 27.02
N THR A 158 2.03 10.58 27.96
CA THR A 158 1.62 11.92 28.39
C THR A 158 2.26 13.02 27.54
N ASP A 159 3.44 12.78 26.98
CA ASP A 159 4.11 13.69 26.03
C ASP A 159 3.41 13.71 24.66
N LEU A 160 2.43 12.83 24.40
CA LEU A 160 1.68 12.79 23.15
C LEU A 160 0.78 14.02 22.98
N PRO A 161 0.64 14.56 21.76
CA PRO A 161 -0.12 15.78 21.52
C PRO A 161 -1.65 15.56 21.52
N LEU A 162 -2.13 14.32 21.66
CA LEU A 162 -3.55 13.97 21.57
C LEU A 162 -4.35 14.58 22.73
N ARG A 163 -5.45 15.27 22.40
CA ARG A 163 -6.26 16.07 23.35
C ARG A 163 -7.48 15.35 23.89
N LEU A 164 -7.48 14.02 23.84
CA LEU A 164 -8.58 13.17 24.32
C LEU A 164 -8.21 12.50 25.65
N PRO A 165 -9.21 12.21 26.51
CA PRO A 165 -8.98 11.44 27.72
C PRO A 165 -8.60 9.99 27.37
N TRP A 166 -7.90 9.33 28.30
CA TRP A 166 -7.59 7.91 28.20
C TRP A 166 -8.65 7.10 28.94
N GLU A 167 -9.12 6.01 28.34
CA GLU A 167 -10.10 5.09 28.98
C GLU A 167 -9.51 4.54 30.28
N ASN A 168 -8.29 3.98 30.20
CA ASN A 168 -7.55 3.52 31.37
C ASN A 168 -6.03 3.50 31.09
N LYS A 169 -5.38 4.65 31.25
CA LYS A 169 -3.93 4.80 31.01
C LYS A 169 -3.07 3.83 31.87
N PRO A 170 -3.30 3.67 33.19
CA PRO A 170 -2.52 2.73 34.00
C PRO A 170 -2.63 1.27 33.54
N ARG A 171 -3.83 0.83 33.12
CA ARG A 171 -4.06 -0.52 32.57
C ARG A 171 -3.20 -0.75 31.33
N ASP A 172 -3.23 0.18 30.38
CA ASP A 172 -2.52 0.04 29.11
C ASP A 172 -0.99 0.05 29.32
N ILE A 173 -0.49 0.87 30.25
CA ILE A 173 0.93 0.84 30.67
C ILE A 173 1.28 -0.52 31.25
N GLY A 174 0.42 -1.08 32.11
CA GLY A 174 0.59 -2.42 32.67
C GLY A 174 0.67 -3.50 31.59
N TYR A 175 -0.19 -3.44 30.57
CA TYR A 175 -0.15 -4.37 29.43
C TYR A 175 1.14 -4.26 28.61
N ILE A 176 1.60 -3.03 28.31
CA ILE A 176 2.85 -2.81 27.58
C ILE A 176 4.03 -3.35 28.39
N HIS A 177 4.08 -3.04 29.69
CA HIS A 177 5.15 -3.51 30.56
C HIS A 177 5.16 -5.04 30.66
N ALA A 178 4.00 -5.67 30.93
CA ALA A 178 3.88 -7.12 30.99
C ALA A 178 4.33 -7.79 29.68
N TYR A 179 3.92 -7.25 28.53
CA TYR A 179 4.37 -7.74 27.21
C TYR A 179 5.89 -7.63 27.05
N LEU A 180 6.48 -6.49 27.40
CA LEU A 180 7.93 -6.27 27.27
C LEU A 180 8.70 -7.21 28.20
N SER A 181 8.26 -7.36 29.45
CA SER A 181 8.89 -8.23 30.44
C SER A 181 8.81 -9.71 30.04
N GLU A 182 7.67 -10.15 29.48
CA GLU A 182 7.54 -11.51 28.94
C GLU A 182 8.45 -11.74 27.72
N THR A 183 8.62 -10.73 26.87
CA THR A 183 9.36 -10.88 25.61
C THR A 183 10.88 -10.79 25.78
N PHE A 184 11.36 -9.88 26.64
CA PHE A 184 12.79 -9.58 26.77
C PHE A 184 13.38 -9.96 28.14
N GLY A 185 12.53 -10.12 29.16
CA GLY A 185 12.96 -10.31 30.54
C GLY A 185 13.49 -9.03 31.20
N GLU A 186 13.38 -8.95 32.52
CA GLU A 186 13.77 -7.78 33.32
C GLU A 186 15.25 -7.41 33.17
N ALA A 187 16.13 -8.42 33.02
CA ALA A 187 17.56 -8.19 32.88
C ALA A 187 17.91 -7.37 31.63
N VAL A 188 17.27 -7.67 30.49
CA VAL A 188 17.47 -6.91 29.24
C VAL A 188 16.83 -5.53 29.35
N LEU A 189 15.59 -5.47 29.88
CA LEU A 189 14.86 -4.22 30.02
C LEU A 189 15.56 -3.21 30.93
N SER A 190 16.25 -3.65 32.00
CA SER A 190 17.01 -2.77 32.89
C SER A 190 18.15 -2.01 32.20
N ARG A 191 18.62 -2.53 31.07
CA ARG A 191 19.71 -1.95 30.25
C ARG A 191 19.21 -1.41 28.91
N SER A 192 17.89 -1.35 28.73
CA SER A 192 17.25 -0.90 27.50
C SER A 192 16.62 0.47 27.69
N HIS A 193 16.40 1.20 26.60
CA HIS A 193 15.69 2.47 26.60
C HIS A 193 14.85 2.61 25.33
N LEU A 194 13.95 3.58 25.28
CA LEU A 194 13.14 3.85 24.08
C LEU A 194 13.68 5.06 23.34
N GLN A 195 13.69 4.99 22.01
CA GLN A 195 13.79 6.14 21.13
C GLN A 195 12.49 6.24 20.34
N VAL A 196 11.66 7.24 20.65
CA VAL A 196 10.31 7.38 20.09
C VAL A 196 10.28 8.52 19.08
N ALA A 197 9.72 8.29 17.90
CA ALA A 197 9.51 9.34 16.91
C ALA A 197 8.67 10.48 17.51
N ASN A 198 9.05 11.72 17.22
CA ASN A 198 8.35 12.89 17.74
C ASN A 198 6.93 13.03 17.17
N GLU A 199 6.70 12.48 15.97
CA GLU A 199 5.44 12.56 15.24
C GLU A 199 4.74 11.20 15.23
N LEU A 200 3.42 11.21 15.43
CA LEU A 200 2.58 10.02 15.28
C LEU A 200 2.32 9.72 13.80
N PHE A 201 2.15 8.44 13.50
CA PHE A 201 1.84 7.94 12.16
C PHE A 201 0.35 7.63 12.09
N TYR A 202 -0.42 8.47 11.41
CA TYR A 202 -1.88 8.31 11.34
C TYR A 202 -2.29 7.45 10.15
N ARG A 203 -3.22 6.52 10.38
CA ARG A 203 -3.86 5.74 9.32
C ARG A 203 -5.23 5.25 9.76
N ASN A 204 -6.25 5.54 8.95
CA ASN A 204 -7.64 5.18 9.22
C ASN A 204 -8.05 5.60 10.65
N LYS A 205 -8.47 4.63 11.47
CA LYS A 205 -8.96 4.83 12.84
C LYS A 205 -7.87 4.75 13.92
N ALA A 206 -6.59 4.76 13.53
CA ALA A 206 -5.47 4.58 14.45
C ALA A 206 -4.41 5.68 14.32
N ALA A 207 -3.91 6.12 15.47
CA ALA A 207 -2.70 6.94 15.59
C ALA A 207 -1.56 6.05 16.11
N TRP A 208 -0.51 5.88 15.33
CA TRP A 208 0.58 4.96 15.66
C TRP A 208 1.75 5.70 16.28
N LEU A 209 2.12 5.30 17.50
CA LEU A 209 3.41 5.63 18.06
C LEU A 209 4.44 4.65 17.50
N VAL A 210 5.49 5.20 16.89
CA VAL A 210 6.57 4.45 16.27
C VAL A 210 7.86 4.76 17.01
N GLY A 211 8.51 3.75 17.53
CA GLY A 211 9.78 3.88 18.25
C GLY A 211 10.71 2.70 18.01
N LYS A 212 11.87 2.81 18.63
CA LYS A 212 12.89 1.77 18.76
C LYS A 212 13.02 1.42 20.22
N LEU A 213 12.91 0.15 20.53
CA LEU A 213 13.44 -0.39 21.78
C LEU A 213 14.93 -0.64 21.55
N VAL A 214 15.75 0.19 22.18
CA VAL A 214 17.21 0.06 22.14
C VAL A 214 17.62 -0.91 23.24
N THR A 215 18.02 -2.11 22.85
CA THR A 215 18.51 -3.14 23.76
C THR A 215 20.04 -3.23 23.71
N PRO A 216 20.70 -3.94 24.65
CA PRO A 216 22.15 -4.11 24.61
C PRO A 216 22.70 -4.77 23.34
N THR A 217 21.87 -5.48 22.57
CA THR A 217 22.30 -6.28 21.42
C THR A 217 21.74 -5.80 20.09
N ALA A 218 20.60 -5.09 20.09
CA ALA A 218 19.91 -4.70 18.86
C ALA A 218 18.95 -3.51 19.05
N PHE A 219 18.64 -2.86 17.94
CA PHE A 219 17.47 -2.00 17.79
C PHE A 219 16.28 -2.86 17.39
N VAL A 220 15.23 -2.82 18.20
CA VAL A 220 14.02 -3.60 17.99
C VAL A 220 12.86 -2.63 17.71
N PRO A 221 11.94 -2.93 16.77
CA PRO A 221 10.75 -2.11 16.60
C PRO A 221 9.97 -1.98 17.90
N PHE A 222 9.36 -0.82 18.14
CA PHE A 222 8.42 -0.61 19.23
C PHE A 222 7.23 0.18 18.70
N LEU A 223 6.15 -0.53 18.36
CA LEU A 223 4.97 0.07 17.74
C LEU A 223 3.76 -0.05 18.66
N LEU A 224 3.12 1.07 18.96
CA LEU A 224 1.87 1.13 19.73
C LEU A 224 0.76 1.76 18.88
N PRO A 225 -0.23 0.99 18.41
CA PRO A 225 -1.43 1.53 17.81
C PRO A 225 -2.35 2.09 18.90
N ILE A 226 -2.61 3.39 18.84
CA ILE A 226 -3.56 4.09 19.69
C ILE A 226 -4.88 4.15 18.95
N HIS A 227 -5.91 3.59 19.56
CA HIS A 227 -7.28 3.57 19.07
C HIS A 227 -8.18 4.42 19.96
N ARG A 228 -9.39 4.65 19.48
CA ARG A 228 -10.44 5.42 20.15
C ARG A 228 -11.63 4.50 20.40
N THR A 229 -12.19 4.53 21.61
CA THR A 229 -13.46 3.87 21.92
C THR A 229 -14.62 4.58 21.20
N ASP A 230 -15.80 3.96 21.17
CA ASP A 230 -16.99 4.62 20.62
C ASP A 230 -17.33 5.90 21.40
N ASP A 231 -17.13 5.88 22.73
CA ASP A 231 -17.34 7.02 23.64
C ASP A 231 -16.26 8.12 23.52
N GLY A 232 -15.16 7.84 22.83
CA GLY A 232 -14.13 8.83 22.52
C GLY A 232 -12.93 8.91 23.42
N GLU A 233 -12.65 7.82 24.12
CA GLU A 233 -11.50 7.67 24.98
C GLU A 233 -10.37 6.93 24.26
N LEU A 234 -9.12 7.27 24.59
CA LEU A 234 -7.93 6.65 24.02
C LEU A 234 -7.56 5.37 24.75
N PHE A 235 -7.12 4.37 23.98
CA PHE A 235 -6.47 3.18 24.49
C PHE A 235 -5.38 2.67 23.55
N VAL A 236 -4.38 1.98 24.10
CA VAL A 236 -3.38 1.25 23.30
C VAL A 236 -3.87 -0.18 23.06
N ASP A 237 -4.00 -0.59 21.80
CA ASP A 237 -4.59 -1.90 21.47
C ASP A 237 -3.58 -3.06 21.59
N THR A 238 -2.29 -2.81 21.36
CA THR A 238 -1.22 -3.81 21.48
C THR A 238 0.18 -3.18 21.56
N CYS A 239 1.22 -4.00 21.72
CA CYS A 239 2.63 -3.65 21.55
C CYS A 239 3.26 -4.64 20.57
N LEU A 240 3.90 -4.13 19.52
CA LEU A 240 4.56 -4.95 18.50
C LEU A 240 6.06 -4.68 18.52
N THR A 241 6.84 -5.74 18.76
CA THR A 241 8.31 -5.65 18.85
C THR A 241 9.05 -6.58 17.90
N THR A 242 8.39 -7.09 16.86
CA THR A 242 9.07 -7.92 15.84
C THR A 242 9.18 -7.21 14.50
N SER A 243 10.27 -7.45 13.77
CA SER A 243 10.47 -6.92 12.43
C SER A 243 9.42 -7.44 11.44
N ALA A 244 8.89 -8.65 11.66
CA ALA A 244 7.80 -9.21 10.85
C ALA A 244 6.49 -8.42 11.03
N GLU A 245 6.10 -8.14 12.27
CA GLU A 245 4.92 -7.32 12.59
C GLU A 245 5.09 -5.90 12.06
N ALA A 246 6.25 -5.27 12.28
CA ALA A 246 6.56 -3.95 11.74
C ALA A 246 6.48 -3.93 10.21
N SER A 247 7.03 -4.95 9.53
CA SER A 247 6.97 -5.07 8.07
C SER A 247 5.54 -5.13 7.53
N ILE A 248 4.62 -5.78 8.26
CA ILE A 248 3.19 -5.87 7.94
C ILE A 248 2.45 -4.54 8.21
N VAL A 249 2.76 -3.88 9.33
CA VAL A 249 2.21 -2.56 9.67
C VAL A 249 2.58 -1.52 8.61
N PHE A 250 3.81 -1.57 8.11
CA PHE A 250 4.31 -0.73 7.01
C PHE A 250 4.18 -1.44 5.64
N GLY A 251 3.27 -2.42 5.52
CA GLY A 251 3.12 -3.26 4.34
C GLY A 251 2.61 -2.52 3.10
N PHE A 252 3.04 -2.96 1.91
CA PHE A 252 2.67 -2.35 0.62
C PHE A 252 1.16 -2.45 0.32
N ALA A 253 0.46 -3.42 0.91
CA ALA A 253 -0.97 -3.61 0.73
C ALA A 253 -1.84 -2.65 1.57
N ARG A 254 -1.21 -1.75 2.36
CA ARG A 254 -1.91 -0.80 3.23
C ARG A 254 -1.89 0.59 2.64
N SER A 255 -2.87 1.39 3.03
CA SER A 255 -2.85 2.84 2.83
C SER A 255 -1.59 3.46 3.45
N TYR A 256 -1.10 4.52 2.82
CA TYR A 256 0.07 5.24 3.29
C TYR A 256 -0.16 5.85 4.67
N PHE A 257 0.89 6.00 5.46
CA PHE A 257 0.79 6.77 6.69
C PHE A 257 0.73 8.27 6.39
N MET A 258 -0.07 8.98 7.18
CA MET A 258 0.03 10.43 7.33
C MET A 258 0.94 10.71 8.52
N VAL A 259 2.20 11.04 8.24
CA VAL A 259 3.20 11.44 9.23
C VAL A 259 3.82 12.75 8.80
N TYR A 260 3.85 13.73 9.70
CA TYR A 260 4.38 15.05 9.42
C TYR A 260 5.91 14.99 9.33
N ALA A 261 6.46 15.11 8.12
CA ALA A 261 7.89 14.89 7.87
C ALA A 261 8.50 16.05 7.06
N PRO A 262 8.96 17.14 7.69
CA PRO A 262 9.58 18.27 6.97
C PRO A 262 10.81 17.90 6.13
N LEU A 263 11.50 16.82 6.53
CA LEU A 263 12.65 16.24 5.86
C LEU A 263 12.44 14.71 5.75
N PRO A 264 11.76 14.23 4.70
CA PRO A 264 11.33 12.83 4.59
C PRO A 264 12.49 11.85 4.48
N ALA A 265 13.57 12.22 3.80
CA ALA A 265 14.78 11.38 3.67
C ALA A 265 15.41 11.02 5.03
N ALA A 266 15.40 11.95 5.99
CA ALA A 266 15.91 11.68 7.34
C ALA A 266 15.01 10.71 8.11
N LEU A 267 13.68 10.80 7.91
CA LEU A 267 12.72 9.85 8.49
C LEU A 267 12.87 8.45 7.86
N VAL A 268 13.06 8.38 6.54
CA VAL A 268 13.32 7.12 5.83
C VAL A 268 14.57 6.44 6.38
N GLU A 269 15.67 7.18 6.58
CA GLU A 269 16.89 6.62 7.15
C GLU A 269 16.67 6.11 8.58
N TRP A 270 15.97 6.88 9.42
CA TRP A 270 15.63 6.45 10.77
C TRP A 270 14.78 5.16 10.80
N LEU A 271 13.85 5.01 9.84
CA LEU A 271 12.98 3.84 9.72
C LEU A 271 13.72 2.57 9.25
N ARG A 272 14.86 2.68 8.55
CA ARG A 272 15.60 1.52 8.04
C ARG A 272 15.99 0.51 9.13
N GLU A 273 16.35 1.01 10.31
CA GLU A 273 16.75 0.16 11.43
C GLU A 273 15.62 -0.74 11.94
N ILE A 274 14.36 -0.27 11.88
CA ILE A 274 13.18 -1.04 12.31
C ILE A 274 12.47 -1.76 11.16
N LEU A 275 12.82 -1.42 9.91
CA LEU A 275 12.26 -2.00 8.69
C LEU A 275 13.37 -2.45 7.73
N PRO A 276 14.30 -3.33 8.16
CA PRO A 276 15.51 -3.67 7.40
C PRO A 276 15.22 -4.38 6.07
N GLY A 277 14.07 -5.04 5.96
CA GLY A 277 13.67 -5.76 4.75
C GLY A 277 12.99 -4.90 3.67
N LYS A 278 12.81 -3.59 3.92
CA LYS A 278 12.15 -2.69 2.96
C LYS A 278 13.15 -1.90 2.15
N THR A 279 12.87 -1.76 0.85
CA THR A 279 13.69 -0.93 -0.04
C THR A 279 13.44 0.56 0.23
N THR A 280 14.29 1.42 -0.34
CA THR A 280 14.13 2.88 -0.23
C THR A 280 12.78 3.32 -0.81
N ALA A 281 12.40 2.78 -1.96
CA ALA A 281 11.11 3.06 -2.58
C ALA A 281 9.93 2.69 -1.66
N GLU A 282 10.00 1.53 -1.01
CA GLU A 282 8.95 1.06 -0.10
C GLU A 282 8.82 1.93 1.15
N LEU A 283 9.93 2.43 1.70
CA LEU A 283 9.92 3.33 2.86
C LEU A 283 9.30 4.68 2.52
N TYR A 284 9.66 5.27 1.37
CA TYR A 284 9.01 6.51 0.89
C TYR A 284 7.52 6.32 0.63
N MET A 285 7.16 5.16 0.08
CA MET A 285 5.76 4.80 -0.14
C MET A 285 5.01 4.75 1.18
N ALA A 286 5.58 4.12 2.21
CA ALA A 286 4.94 3.99 3.51
C ALA A 286 4.64 5.34 4.18
N ILE A 287 5.47 6.37 4.00
CA ILE A 287 5.24 7.73 4.52
C ILE A 287 4.41 8.63 3.59
N GLY A 288 3.93 8.09 2.46
CA GLY A 288 3.03 8.77 1.52
C GLY A 288 3.69 9.53 0.38
N CYS A 289 5.02 9.44 0.23
CA CYS A 289 5.76 10.07 -0.88
C CYS A 289 5.69 9.20 -2.16
N GLN A 290 4.48 8.83 -2.59
CA GLN A 290 4.26 7.80 -3.61
C GLN A 290 4.91 8.08 -4.99
N LYS A 291 4.97 9.35 -5.41
CA LYS A 291 5.55 9.74 -6.70
C LYS A 291 7.07 9.70 -6.66
N HIS A 292 7.69 10.06 -5.53
CA HIS A 292 9.12 9.86 -5.33
C HIS A 292 9.46 8.37 -5.21
N ALA A 293 8.62 7.58 -4.55
CA ALA A 293 8.75 6.13 -4.52
C ALA A 293 8.73 5.51 -5.93
N LYS A 294 8.00 6.09 -6.91
CA LYS A 294 8.08 5.66 -8.33
C LYS A 294 9.47 5.90 -8.93
N THR A 295 10.09 7.05 -8.64
CA THR A 295 11.48 7.34 -9.07
C THR A 295 12.47 6.34 -8.47
N GLU A 296 12.40 6.10 -7.16
CA GLU A 296 13.27 5.13 -6.49
C GLU A 296 13.00 3.69 -6.95
N SER A 297 11.73 3.33 -7.17
CA SER A 297 11.35 2.03 -7.72
C SER A 297 11.99 1.79 -9.08
N TYR A 298 12.02 2.80 -9.94
CA TYR A 298 12.63 2.72 -11.26
C TYR A 298 14.16 2.62 -11.17
N ARG A 299 14.79 3.36 -10.25
CA ARG A 299 16.23 3.24 -9.93
C ARG A 299 16.60 1.84 -9.44
N GLU A 300 15.78 1.27 -8.56
CA GLU A 300 15.93 -0.10 -8.05
C GLU A 300 15.81 -1.14 -9.17
N TYR A 301 14.82 -0.97 -10.06
CA TYR A 301 14.65 -1.79 -11.26
C TYR A 301 15.88 -1.73 -12.19
N LEU A 302 16.35 -0.52 -12.52
CA LEU A 302 17.52 -0.36 -13.39
C LEU A 302 18.76 -1.03 -12.81
N ARG A 303 19.01 -0.85 -11.50
CA ARG A 303 20.11 -1.55 -10.81
C ARG A 303 19.99 -3.06 -10.95
N TYR A 304 18.80 -3.61 -10.72
CA TYR A 304 18.55 -5.04 -10.88
C TYR A 304 18.89 -5.52 -12.30
N VAL A 305 18.29 -4.89 -13.31
CA VAL A 305 18.45 -5.28 -14.73
C VAL A 305 19.90 -5.16 -15.22
N THR A 306 20.67 -4.20 -14.71
CA THR A 306 22.10 -4.08 -15.09
C THR A 306 22.99 -5.17 -14.50
N THR A 307 22.53 -5.86 -13.45
CA THR A 307 23.33 -6.85 -12.70
C THR A 307 22.86 -8.28 -12.88
N ALA A 308 21.57 -8.47 -13.17
CA ALA A 308 20.96 -9.77 -13.35
C ALA A 308 21.09 -10.20 -14.81
N ASP A 309 21.63 -11.39 -15.04
CA ASP A 309 21.62 -12.05 -16.34
C ASP A 309 20.35 -12.91 -16.46
N GLU A 310 19.20 -12.24 -16.51
CA GLU A 310 17.89 -12.87 -16.57
C GLU A 310 17.03 -12.22 -17.67
N GLN A 311 16.16 -13.01 -18.28
CA GLN A 311 15.17 -12.51 -19.24
C GLN A 311 13.80 -12.36 -18.60
N PHE A 312 13.02 -11.40 -19.08
CA PHE A 312 11.61 -11.25 -18.74
C PHE A 312 10.84 -12.47 -19.22
N ILE A 313 10.05 -13.05 -18.33
CA ILE A 313 9.20 -14.22 -18.57
C ILE A 313 7.76 -13.92 -18.17
N GLU A 314 6.80 -14.65 -18.72
CA GLU A 314 5.42 -14.65 -18.22
C GLU A 314 5.41 -14.99 -16.72
N ALA A 315 4.62 -14.28 -15.93
CA ALA A 315 4.56 -14.54 -14.50
C ALA A 315 3.93 -15.92 -14.22
N PRO A 316 4.48 -16.70 -13.28
CA PRO A 316 3.93 -18.01 -12.96
C PRO A 316 2.52 -17.87 -12.35
N GLY A 317 1.59 -18.70 -12.79
CA GLY A 317 0.19 -18.65 -12.36
C GLY A 317 -0.77 -19.00 -13.49
N ILE A 318 -2.06 -18.79 -13.23
CA ILE A 318 -3.10 -18.91 -14.26
C ILE A 318 -3.08 -17.64 -15.11
N ARG A 319 -3.05 -17.79 -16.43
CA ARG A 319 -3.04 -16.66 -17.38
C ARG A 319 -4.31 -15.80 -17.23
N GLY A 320 -4.11 -14.49 -17.09
CA GLY A 320 -5.19 -13.52 -16.99
C GLY A 320 -5.99 -13.36 -18.28
N MET A 321 -7.30 -13.14 -18.14
CA MET A 321 -8.20 -12.89 -19.26
C MET A 321 -8.17 -11.44 -19.74
N VAL A 322 -7.78 -10.52 -18.86
CA VAL A 322 -7.77 -9.06 -19.09
C VAL A 322 -6.34 -8.49 -19.09
N MET A 323 -5.48 -9.04 -18.23
CA MET A 323 -4.10 -8.58 -18.06
C MET A 323 -3.11 -9.58 -18.65
N LEU A 324 -2.07 -9.09 -19.32
CA LEU A 324 -0.82 -9.78 -19.60
C LEU A 324 0.16 -9.44 -18.48
N VAL A 325 0.72 -10.45 -17.81
CA VAL A 325 1.58 -10.25 -16.64
C VAL A 325 2.93 -10.94 -16.83
N PHE A 326 4.01 -10.20 -16.60
CA PHE A 326 5.38 -10.71 -16.75
C PHE A 326 6.29 -10.21 -15.62
N THR A 327 7.45 -10.84 -15.46
CA THR A 327 8.42 -10.55 -14.39
C THR A 327 9.83 -10.97 -14.82
N LEU A 328 10.83 -10.55 -14.06
CA LEU A 328 12.13 -11.23 -14.03
C LEU A 328 12.11 -12.32 -12.93
N PRO A 329 12.79 -13.46 -13.12
CA PRO A 329 12.81 -14.59 -12.18
C PRO A 329 13.16 -14.23 -10.74
N GLY A 330 14.21 -13.43 -10.50
CA GLY A 330 14.61 -13.01 -9.15
C GLY A 330 14.03 -11.67 -8.69
N PHE A 331 13.27 -10.98 -9.55
CA PHE A 331 12.73 -9.66 -9.22
C PHE A 331 11.45 -9.74 -8.39
N ASP A 332 11.27 -8.78 -7.49
CA ASP A 332 10.21 -8.78 -6.48
C ASP A 332 8.95 -8.00 -6.91
N ARG A 333 8.85 -7.67 -8.20
CA ARG A 333 7.70 -6.97 -8.80
C ARG A 333 7.30 -7.61 -10.12
N VAL A 334 6.01 -7.52 -10.42
CA VAL A 334 5.42 -7.93 -11.71
C VAL A 334 5.02 -6.70 -12.52
N PHE A 335 5.00 -6.86 -13.84
CA PHE A 335 4.56 -5.87 -14.80
C PHE A 335 3.23 -6.34 -15.39
N LYS A 336 2.19 -5.52 -15.28
CA LYS A 336 0.84 -5.83 -15.75
C LYS A 336 0.45 -4.88 -16.88
N VAL A 337 0.16 -5.43 -18.05
CA VAL A 337 -0.28 -4.70 -19.25
C VAL A 337 -1.72 -5.09 -19.55
N ILE A 338 -2.59 -4.11 -19.79
CA ILE A 338 -3.97 -4.38 -20.21
C ILE A 338 -3.95 -4.93 -21.63
N LYS A 339 -4.56 -6.08 -21.90
CA LYS A 339 -4.64 -6.67 -23.24
C LYS A 339 -5.41 -5.79 -24.23
N ASP A 340 -5.22 -6.00 -25.52
CA ASP A 340 -5.97 -5.30 -26.57
C ASP A 340 -7.39 -5.83 -26.72
N LYS A 341 -7.53 -7.16 -26.60
CA LYS A 341 -8.81 -7.86 -26.64
C LYS A 341 -8.93 -8.77 -25.42
N PHE A 342 -10.05 -8.66 -24.72
CA PHE A 342 -10.35 -9.51 -23.57
C PHE A 342 -10.99 -10.83 -24.01
N ALA A 343 -11.00 -11.81 -23.11
CA ALA A 343 -11.74 -13.05 -23.32
C ALA A 343 -13.22 -12.74 -23.66
N PRO A 344 -13.91 -13.54 -24.51
CA PRO A 344 -15.27 -13.23 -24.96
C PRO A 344 -16.30 -13.05 -23.84
N GLN A 345 -16.09 -13.74 -22.71
CA GLN A 345 -16.94 -13.66 -21.51
C GLN A 345 -16.72 -12.39 -20.67
N LYS A 346 -15.72 -11.56 -20.98
CA LYS A 346 -15.42 -10.32 -20.24
C LYS A 346 -15.98 -9.12 -21.02
N GLU A 347 -17.19 -8.72 -20.70
CA GLU A 347 -17.87 -7.57 -21.29
C GLU A 347 -17.48 -6.25 -20.59
N MET A 348 -16.22 -5.84 -20.73
CA MET A 348 -15.70 -4.60 -20.15
C MET A 348 -14.68 -3.92 -21.07
N THR A 349 -14.36 -2.66 -20.77
CA THR A 349 -13.43 -1.85 -21.57
C THR A 349 -12.08 -1.66 -20.87
N ALA A 350 -11.03 -1.38 -21.64
CA ALA A 350 -9.73 -1.02 -21.05
C ALA A 350 -9.81 0.23 -20.15
N ALA A 351 -10.73 1.16 -20.45
CA ALA A 351 -10.98 2.34 -19.61
C ALA A 351 -11.57 1.97 -18.24
N HIS A 352 -12.51 1.01 -18.21
CA HIS A 352 -13.04 0.45 -16.97
C HIS A 352 -11.93 -0.16 -16.10
N VAL A 353 -11.06 -1.00 -16.70
CA VAL A 353 -9.92 -1.59 -15.99
C VAL A 353 -9.01 -0.51 -15.40
N ARG A 354 -8.68 0.55 -16.15
CA ARG A 354 -7.90 1.68 -15.63
C ARG A 354 -8.61 2.39 -14.46
N ALA A 355 -9.91 2.60 -14.56
CA ALA A 355 -10.70 3.20 -13.48
C ALA A 355 -10.66 2.35 -12.21
N CYS A 356 -10.73 1.02 -12.31
CA CYS A 356 -10.60 0.12 -11.18
C CYS A 356 -9.23 0.21 -10.50
N TYR A 357 -8.14 0.26 -11.27
CA TYR A 357 -6.79 0.46 -10.71
C TYR A 357 -6.66 1.81 -9.99
N GLN A 358 -7.26 2.87 -10.54
CA GLN A 358 -7.29 4.19 -9.90
C GLN A 358 -8.14 4.19 -8.63
N LEU A 359 -9.29 3.51 -8.65
CA LEU A 359 -10.14 3.30 -7.48
C LEU A 359 -9.32 2.66 -6.36
N VAL A 360 -8.65 1.54 -6.62
CA VAL A 360 -7.80 0.85 -5.63
C VAL A 360 -6.68 1.75 -5.11
N LYS A 361 -6.10 2.59 -5.96
CA LYS A 361 -5.03 3.52 -5.59
C LYS A 361 -5.49 4.56 -4.56
N GLU A 362 -6.72 5.05 -4.72
CA GLU A 362 -7.33 6.09 -3.88
C GLU A 362 -8.15 5.54 -2.71
N HIS A 363 -8.43 4.24 -2.70
CA HIS A 363 -9.21 3.60 -1.67
C HIS A 363 -8.35 3.21 -0.45
N ASP A 364 -8.99 3.07 0.71
CA ASP A 364 -8.34 2.38 1.81
C ASP A 364 -8.12 0.91 1.44
N ARG A 365 -6.86 0.54 1.24
CA ARG A 365 -6.50 -0.81 0.80
C ARG A 365 -6.59 -1.87 1.90
N VAL A 366 -6.78 -1.46 3.16
CA VAL A 366 -6.96 -2.29 4.35
C VAL A 366 -5.90 -3.39 4.59
N GLY A 367 -4.79 -3.37 3.86
CA GLY A 367 -3.80 -4.45 3.91
C GLY A 367 -4.17 -5.66 3.07
N ARG A 368 -5.14 -5.53 2.15
CA ARG A 368 -5.71 -6.59 1.32
C ARG A 368 -5.74 -6.28 -0.18
N MET A 369 -5.38 -5.08 -0.61
CA MET A 369 -5.14 -4.76 -2.03
C MET A 369 -3.72 -4.26 -2.20
N ALA A 370 -2.99 -4.77 -3.18
CA ALA A 370 -1.62 -4.33 -3.45
C ALA A 370 -1.58 -2.91 -4.05
N ASP A 371 -0.63 -2.09 -3.60
CA ASP A 371 -0.36 -0.81 -4.24
C ASP A 371 0.22 -0.99 -5.64
N THR A 372 -0.16 -0.10 -6.56
CA THR A 372 0.24 -0.14 -7.97
C THR A 372 0.94 1.15 -8.37
N GLN A 373 1.92 1.04 -9.26
CA GLN A 373 2.60 2.18 -9.87
C GLN A 373 2.35 2.15 -11.37
N GLU A 374 1.60 3.13 -11.86
CA GLU A 374 1.33 3.30 -13.29
C GLU A 374 2.56 3.90 -14.01
N PHE A 375 2.93 3.32 -15.15
CA PHE A 375 3.97 3.79 -16.04
C PHE A 375 3.42 3.92 -17.47
N GLU A 376 3.91 4.94 -18.17
CA GLU A 376 3.62 5.18 -19.57
C GLU A 376 4.93 5.12 -20.36
N ASN A 377 4.86 4.62 -21.60
CA ASN A 377 6.00 4.50 -22.52
C ASN A 377 7.24 3.83 -21.88
N PHE A 378 7.01 2.70 -21.20
CA PHE A 378 8.06 1.95 -20.52
C PHE A 378 8.96 1.22 -21.52
N VAL A 379 10.26 1.50 -21.48
CA VAL A 379 11.23 0.98 -22.45
C VAL A 379 11.86 -0.31 -21.93
N LEU A 380 11.92 -1.33 -22.79
CA LEU A 380 12.59 -2.61 -22.55
C LEU A 380 13.56 -2.92 -23.69
N ASP A 381 14.73 -3.48 -23.36
CA ASP A 381 15.67 -4.00 -24.35
C ASP A 381 15.17 -5.36 -24.88
N LYS A 382 15.10 -5.53 -26.20
CA LYS A 382 14.57 -6.77 -26.82
C LYS A 382 15.37 -8.01 -26.41
N GLN A 383 16.68 -7.86 -26.18
CA GLN A 383 17.56 -8.94 -25.75
C GLN A 383 17.19 -9.51 -24.37
N GLN A 384 16.57 -8.68 -23.53
CA GLN A 384 16.15 -9.06 -22.19
C GLN A 384 14.77 -9.72 -22.18
N ILE A 385 14.08 -9.85 -23.31
CA ILE A 385 12.73 -10.40 -23.37
C ILE A 385 12.82 -11.83 -23.88
N ASP A 386 12.32 -12.78 -23.09
CA ASP A 386 12.24 -14.17 -23.54
C ASP A 386 11.41 -14.26 -24.84
N PRO A 387 11.83 -15.04 -25.85
CA PRO A 387 11.13 -15.12 -27.13
C PRO A 387 9.64 -15.53 -27.00
N ALA A 388 9.29 -16.36 -26.03
CA ALA A 388 7.89 -16.72 -25.78
C ALA A 388 7.09 -15.54 -25.22
N LEU A 389 7.69 -14.75 -24.31
CA LEU A 389 7.07 -13.52 -23.82
C LEU A 389 6.92 -12.47 -24.93
N MET A 390 7.93 -12.28 -25.78
CA MET A 390 7.85 -11.35 -26.92
C MET A 390 6.70 -11.73 -27.85
N SER A 391 6.57 -13.03 -28.15
CA SER A 391 5.47 -13.55 -28.98
C SER A 391 4.10 -13.27 -28.34
N LEU A 392 3.98 -13.49 -27.02
CA LEU A 392 2.75 -13.21 -26.27
C LEU A 392 2.40 -11.72 -26.26
N LEU A 393 3.39 -10.85 -26.07
CA LEU A 393 3.24 -9.39 -26.10
C LEU A 393 2.69 -8.92 -27.46
N MET A 394 3.27 -9.41 -28.56
CA MET A 394 2.85 -9.07 -29.92
C MET A 394 1.49 -9.68 -30.29
N GLN A 395 1.09 -10.79 -29.67
CA GLN A 395 -0.22 -11.40 -29.88
C GLN A 395 -1.34 -10.67 -29.12
N GLU A 396 -1.11 -10.37 -27.83
CA GLU A 396 -2.19 -9.97 -26.92
C GLU A 396 -2.24 -8.45 -26.68
N ALA A 397 -1.17 -7.72 -26.95
CA ALA A 397 -1.09 -6.26 -26.77
C ALA A 397 -0.33 -5.51 -27.91
N PRO A 398 -0.46 -5.87 -29.20
CA PRO A 398 0.31 -5.26 -30.29
C PRO A 398 0.11 -3.74 -30.40
N THR A 399 -1.10 -3.22 -30.17
CA THR A 399 -1.37 -1.77 -30.27
C THR A 399 -0.70 -0.95 -29.16
N LYS A 400 -0.25 -1.62 -28.09
CA LYS A 400 0.43 -0.99 -26.96
C LYS A 400 1.94 -1.03 -27.09
N ILE A 401 2.49 -1.69 -28.10
CA ILE A 401 3.93 -1.87 -28.26
C ILE A 401 4.41 -1.04 -29.45
N THR A 402 5.41 -0.22 -29.21
CA THR A 402 6.13 0.52 -30.26
C THR A 402 7.51 -0.07 -30.43
N ASP A 403 7.86 -0.45 -31.66
CA ASP A 403 9.21 -0.91 -32.01
C ASP A 403 10.17 0.29 -32.11
N LEU A 404 11.29 0.22 -31.41
CA LEU A 404 12.35 1.23 -31.39
C LEU A 404 13.70 0.67 -31.84
N GLY A 405 13.72 -0.40 -32.65
CA GLY A 405 14.94 -1.06 -33.13
C GLY A 405 15.38 -2.19 -32.20
N ASP A 406 16.40 -1.96 -31.38
CA ASP A 406 16.89 -2.89 -30.36
C ASP A 406 16.03 -2.92 -29.09
N LYS A 407 15.09 -1.97 -28.98
CA LYS A 407 14.19 -1.80 -27.84
C LYS A 407 12.72 -1.84 -28.27
N ILE A 408 11.85 -2.03 -27.29
CA ILE A 408 10.40 -1.77 -27.42
C ILE A 408 9.96 -0.75 -26.37
N ALA A 409 8.92 0.01 -26.67
CA ALA A 409 8.22 0.83 -25.68
C ALA A 409 6.79 0.31 -25.48
N ILE A 410 6.44 0.03 -24.23
CA ILE A 410 5.08 -0.34 -23.81
C ILE A 410 4.36 0.94 -23.40
N SER A 411 3.33 1.31 -24.15
CA SER A 411 2.58 2.56 -23.97
C SER A 411 2.00 2.73 -22.56
N HIS A 412 1.57 1.64 -21.91
CA HIS A 412 0.96 1.67 -20.58
C HIS A 412 1.16 0.35 -19.84
N LEU A 413 1.61 0.42 -18.59
CA LEU A 413 1.71 -0.73 -17.69
C LEU A 413 1.58 -0.33 -16.22
N TYR A 414 1.29 -1.32 -15.37
CA TYR A 414 1.42 -1.20 -13.91
C TYR A 414 2.58 -2.05 -13.41
N ILE A 415 3.33 -1.51 -12.47
CA ILE A 415 4.27 -2.27 -11.65
C ILE A 415 3.64 -2.52 -10.29
N GLU A 416 3.68 -3.76 -9.83
CA GLU A 416 3.07 -4.21 -8.58
C GLU A 416 3.98 -5.20 -7.85
N ARG A 417 3.85 -5.30 -6.52
CA ARG A 417 4.63 -6.26 -5.73
C ARG A 417 4.33 -7.69 -6.18
N ARG A 418 5.37 -8.48 -6.43
CA ARG A 418 5.24 -9.90 -6.74
C ARG A 418 4.90 -10.69 -5.48
N MET A 419 3.93 -11.58 -5.62
CA MET A 419 3.47 -12.51 -4.58
C MET A 419 3.37 -13.91 -5.18
N VAL A 420 3.29 -14.93 -4.33
CA VAL A 420 2.98 -16.29 -4.79
C VAL A 420 1.46 -16.37 -4.96
N PRO A 421 0.92 -16.70 -6.15
CA PRO A 421 -0.52 -16.90 -6.33
C PRO A 421 -1.07 -17.90 -5.32
N LEU A 422 -2.20 -17.60 -4.70
CA LEU A 422 -2.76 -18.39 -3.60
C LEU A 422 -3.15 -19.79 -4.06
N ASN A 423 -3.60 -19.97 -5.31
CA ASN A 423 -3.85 -21.30 -5.86
C ASN A 423 -2.57 -22.18 -5.84
N ILE A 424 -1.42 -21.62 -6.22
CA ILE A 424 -0.13 -22.33 -6.17
C ILE A 424 0.28 -22.60 -4.72
N TRP A 425 0.07 -21.63 -3.82
CA TRP A 425 0.39 -21.80 -2.41
C TRP A 425 -0.41 -22.92 -1.76
N LEU A 426 -1.70 -23.04 -2.07
CA LEU A 426 -2.60 -24.07 -1.51
C LEU A 426 -2.26 -25.48 -2.03
N GLU A 427 -1.74 -25.60 -3.26
CA GLU A 427 -1.23 -26.87 -3.79
C GLU A 427 0.02 -27.35 -3.02
N GLN A 428 0.84 -26.42 -2.53
CA GLN A 428 2.11 -26.68 -1.86
C GLN A 428 2.00 -26.76 -0.33
N SER A 429 0.86 -26.36 0.25
CA SER A 429 0.69 -26.22 1.70
C SER A 429 -0.12 -27.36 2.30
N GLU A 430 0.28 -27.81 3.49
CA GLU A 430 -0.42 -28.83 4.27
C GLU A 430 -0.54 -28.43 5.75
N GLY A 431 -1.41 -29.13 6.49
CA GLY A 431 -1.57 -28.98 7.94
C GLY A 431 -1.84 -27.55 8.39
N GLN A 432 -1.04 -27.04 9.33
CA GLN A 432 -1.22 -25.71 9.90
C GLN A 432 -1.02 -24.59 8.87
N ALA A 433 -0.11 -24.76 7.90
CA ALA A 433 0.13 -23.73 6.88
C ALA A 433 -1.08 -23.57 5.94
N LEU A 434 -1.74 -24.69 5.61
CA LEU A 434 -3.00 -24.67 4.85
C LEU A 434 -4.10 -23.97 5.65
N ARG A 435 -4.26 -24.32 6.94
CA ARG A 435 -5.24 -23.69 7.82
C ARG A 435 -5.04 -22.17 7.93
N ASP A 436 -3.80 -21.73 8.17
CA ASP A 436 -3.46 -20.31 8.28
C ASP A 436 -3.76 -19.55 6.96
N ALA A 437 -3.50 -20.17 5.81
CA ALA A 437 -3.78 -19.57 4.50
C ALA A 437 -5.29 -19.42 4.24
N ILE A 438 -6.08 -20.44 4.58
CA ILE A 438 -7.54 -20.39 4.44
C ILE A 438 -8.16 -19.37 5.41
N GLU A 439 -7.68 -19.32 6.65
CA GLU A 439 -8.07 -18.29 7.63
C GLU A 439 -7.78 -16.88 7.08
N GLU A 440 -6.58 -16.65 6.54
CA GLU A 440 -6.18 -15.36 5.99
C GLU A 440 -6.96 -14.97 4.72
N TYR A 441 -7.32 -15.95 3.89
CA TYR A 441 -8.12 -15.71 2.68
C TYR A 441 -9.56 -15.28 3.03
N GLY A 442 -10.25 -15.99 3.92
CA GLY A 442 -11.58 -15.54 4.35
C GLY A 442 -11.52 -14.21 5.09
N ASN A 443 -10.50 -13.98 5.92
CA ASN A 443 -10.25 -12.67 6.53
C ASN A 443 -9.99 -11.57 5.50
N ALA A 444 -9.35 -11.87 4.37
CA ALA A 444 -9.15 -10.91 3.29
C ALA A 444 -10.48 -10.47 2.69
N ILE A 445 -11.36 -11.41 2.36
CA ILE A 445 -12.70 -11.11 1.81
C ILE A 445 -13.49 -10.23 2.78
N ARG A 446 -13.53 -10.60 4.06
CA ARG A 446 -14.25 -9.83 5.09
C ARG A 446 -13.76 -8.39 5.18
N GLN A 447 -12.44 -8.22 5.19
CA GLN A 447 -11.83 -6.89 5.33
C GLN A 447 -12.03 -6.03 4.09
N LEU A 448 -12.00 -6.61 2.89
CA LEU A 448 -12.36 -5.92 1.65
C LEU A 448 -13.84 -5.50 1.69
N ALA A 449 -14.74 -6.44 2.01
CA ALA A 449 -16.17 -6.18 2.09
C ALA A 449 -16.51 -5.09 3.13
N ALA A 450 -15.87 -5.15 4.32
CA ALA A 450 -15.99 -4.15 5.36
C ALA A 450 -15.46 -2.76 4.95
N ALA A 451 -14.51 -2.73 4.00
CA ALA A 451 -14.00 -1.52 3.37
C ALA A 451 -14.85 -1.08 2.18
N ASN A 452 -16.09 -1.55 2.03
CA ASN A 452 -16.95 -1.25 0.89
C ASN A 452 -16.43 -1.77 -0.47
N ILE A 453 -15.50 -2.74 -0.48
CA ILE A 453 -14.98 -3.33 -1.71
C ILE A 453 -15.52 -4.75 -1.88
N PHE A 454 -16.27 -4.99 -2.95
CA PHE A 454 -16.63 -6.33 -3.39
C PHE A 454 -15.61 -6.81 -4.44
N PRO A 455 -14.94 -7.96 -4.24
CA PRO A 455 -13.86 -8.39 -5.13
C PRO A 455 -14.29 -8.84 -6.53
N GLY A 456 -15.57 -9.20 -6.76
CA GLY A 456 -15.98 -9.86 -8.00
C GLY A 456 -15.52 -11.33 -8.03
N ASP A 457 -14.62 -11.69 -8.96
CA ASP A 457 -14.00 -13.01 -9.03
C ASP A 457 -13.12 -13.31 -7.80
N MET A 458 -13.72 -13.99 -6.82
CA MET A 458 -13.08 -14.38 -5.57
C MET A 458 -12.20 -15.65 -5.66
N LEU A 459 -11.96 -16.22 -6.84
CA LEU A 459 -11.15 -17.43 -6.97
C LEU A 459 -9.71 -17.23 -6.46
N PHE A 460 -9.11 -18.30 -5.92
CA PHE A 460 -7.77 -18.26 -5.32
C PHE A 460 -6.69 -17.71 -6.26
N LYS A 461 -6.83 -17.90 -7.58
CA LYS A 461 -5.90 -17.38 -8.60
C LYS A 461 -5.78 -15.84 -8.62
N ASN A 462 -6.71 -15.11 -8.02
CA ASN A 462 -6.73 -13.64 -7.99
C ASN A 462 -6.17 -13.06 -6.69
N PHE A 463 -5.69 -13.93 -5.80
CA PHE A 463 -5.09 -13.58 -4.53
C PHE A 463 -3.64 -14.06 -4.47
N GLY A 464 -2.81 -13.30 -3.75
CA GLY A 464 -1.40 -13.56 -3.57
C GLY A 464 -1.02 -13.69 -2.10
N VAL A 465 -0.04 -14.55 -1.86
CA VAL A 465 0.55 -14.78 -0.55
C VAL A 465 1.88 -14.02 -0.46
N THR A 466 1.99 -13.19 0.57
CA THR A 466 3.20 -12.42 0.87
C THR A 466 4.24 -13.28 1.59
N ARG A 467 5.48 -12.77 1.72
CA ARG A 467 6.55 -13.41 2.52
C ARG A 467 6.17 -13.69 3.99
N HIS A 468 5.19 -12.95 4.53
CA HIS A 468 4.71 -13.12 5.91
C HIS A 468 3.40 -13.91 6.01
N GLY A 469 3.01 -14.62 4.95
CA GLY A 469 1.78 -15.44 4.91
C GLY A 469 0.48 -14.66 4.83
N ARG A 470 0.52 -13.33 4.65
CA ARG A 470 -0.69 -12.52 4.42
C ARG A 470 -1.26 -12.78 3.03
N VAL A 471 -2.58 -12.88 2.93
CA VAL A 471 -3.32 -12.96 1.66
C VAL A 471 -3.78 -11.57 1.19
N VAL A 472 -3.49 -11.24 -0.07
CA VAL A 472 -3.72 -9.93 -0.71
C VAL A 472 -4.33 -10.13 -2.10
N PHE A 473 -5.41 -9.41 -2.39
CA PHE A 473 -6.09 -9.37 -3.68
C PHE A 473 -5.34 -8.51 -4.71
N TYR A 474 -5.30 -8.94 -5.97
CA TYR A 474 -4.53 -8.28 -7.02
C TYR A 474 -5.17 -8.23 -8.42
N ASP A 475 -6.38 -8.77 -8.60
CA ASP A 475 -7.09 -8.72 -9.89
C ASP A 475 -8.28 -7.76 -9.79
N TYR A 476 -8.18 -6.59 -10.38
CA TYR A 476 -9.10 -5.47 -10.08
C TYR A 476 -10.16 -5.24 -11.15
N ASP A 477 -10.21 -6.02 -12.21
CA ASP A 477 -11.11 -5.75 -13.34
C ASP A 477 -12.61 -5.89 -12.99
N GLU A 478 -12.95 -6.77 -12.03
CA GLU A 478 -14.32 -6.99 -11.53
C GLU A 478 -14.63 -6.35 -10.17
N ILE A 479 -13.74 -5.51 -9.66
CA ILE A 479 -13.99 -4.81 -8.41
C ILE A 479 -15.18 -3.84 -8.57
N CYS A 480 -16.06 -3.83 -7.57
CA CYS A 480 -17.10 -2.82 -7.45
C CYS A 480 -17.34 -2.46 -5.98
N TYR A 481 -18.13 -1.42 -5.74
CA TYR A 481 -18.48 -1.08 -4.37
C TYR A 481 -19.54 -2.03 -3.83
N MET A 482 -19.42 -2.42 -2.56
CA MET A 482 -20.43 -3.25 -1.89
C MET A 482 -21.82 -2.62 -1.94
N THR A 483 -21.91 -1.29 -2.00
CA THR A 483 -23.17 -0.53 -2.13
C THR A 483 -23.86 -0.68 -3.48
N GLU A 484 -23.15 -1.13 -4.51
CA GLU A 484 -23.67 -1.34 -5.88
C GLU A 484 -24.18 -2.77 -6.10
N VAL A 485 -23.80 -3.70 -5.22
CA VAL A 485 -24.14 -5.12 -5.32
C VAL A 485 -25.49 -5.42 -4.68
N ASN A 486 -26.28 -6.25 -5.34
CA ASN A 486 -27.54 -6.78 -4.81
C ASN A 486 -27.35 -8.23 -4.30
N PHE A 487 -27.12 -8.38 -3.00
CA PHE A 487 -26.97 -9.69 -2.37
C PHE A 487 -28.32 -10.37 -2.15
N ARG A 488 -28.51 -11.54 -2.77
CA ARG A 488 -29.75 -12.31 -2.75
C ARG A 488 -29.50 -13.71 -2.21
N ASP A 489 -30.53 -14.26 -1.56
CA ASP A 489 -30.59 -15.69 -1.23
C ASP A 489 -31.12 -16.45 -2.46
N ILE A 490 -30.66 -17.69 -2.71
CA ILE A 490 -31.16 -18.49 -3.82
C ILE A 490 -32.61 -18.92 -3.47
N PRO A 491 -33.61 -18.64 -4.33
CA PRO A 491 -34.97 -19.05 -4.06
C PRO A 491 -35.07 -20.57 -3.92
N PRO A 492 -35.88 -21.11 -2.99
CA PRO A 492 -36.10 -22.54 -2.92
C PRO A 492 -36.71 -23.04 -4.24
N PRO A 493 -36.39 -24.29 -4.65
CA PRO A 493 -37.00 -24.89 -5.84
C PRO A 493 -38.52 -24.91 -5.68
N ARG A 494 -39.25 -24.54 -6.73
CA ARG A 494 -40.72 -24.48 -6.67
C ARG A 494 -41.30 -25.88 -6.75
N TYR A 495 -40.63 -26.75 -7.51
CA TYR A 495 -40.98 -28.15 -7.74
C TYR A 495 -39.71 -29.02 -7.75
N PRO A 496 -39.81 -30.34 -7.55
CA PRO A 496 -38.64 -31.23 -7.55
C PRO A 496 -37.79 -31.20 -8.83
N GLU A 497 -38.41 -30.88 -9.98
CA GLU A 497 -37.71 -30.79 -11.27
C GLU A 497 -36.75 -29.58 -11.33
N ASP A 498 -37.02 -28.49 -10.59
CA ASP A 498 -36.15 -27.32 -10.54
C ASP A 498 -34.76 -27.69 -9.96
N GLU A 499 -34.67 -28.68 -9.06
CA GLU A 499 -33.39 -29.14 -8.46
C GLU A 499 -32.44 -29.76 -9.50
N LEU A 500 -32.96 -30.21 -10.64
CA LEU A 500 -32.21 -30.86 -11.71
C LEU A 500 -31.96 -29.91 -12.90
N SER A 501 -32.45 -28.67 -12.84
CA SER A 501 -32.31 -27.70 -13.92
C SER A 501 -30.87 -27.23 -14.07
N SER A 502 -30.36 -27.20 -15.30
CA SER A 502 -29.06 -26.62 -15.63
C SER A 502 -29.08 -25.09 -15.72
N GLU A 503 -30.28 -24.50 -15.86
CA GLU A 503 -30.49 -23.06 -15.92
C GLU A 503 -31.29 -22.59 -14.70
N PRO A 504 -30.97 -21.42 -14.13
CA PRO A 504 -31.73 -20.88 -13.00
C PRO A 504 -33.16 -20.56 -13.42
N TRP A 505 -34.14 -21.08 -12.68
CA TRP A 505 -35.57 -20.84 -12.93
C TRP A 505 -36.07 -19.47 -12.42
N TYR A 506 -35.18 -18.68 -11.83
CA TYR A 506 -35.42 -17.36 -11.30
C TYR A 506 -34.64 -16.31 -12.10
N SER A 507 -35.20 -15.10 -12.18
CA SER A 507 -34.54 -14.00 -12.90
C SER A 507 -33.28 -13.54 -12.16
N VAL A 508 -32.17 -13.44 -12.89
CA VAL A 508 -30.90 -12.87 -12.42
C VAL A 508 -30.65 -11.58 -13.21
N SER A 509 -30.45 -10.47 -12.49
CA SER A 509 -30.09 -9.18 -13.08
C SER A 509 -28.59 -8.92 -12.95
N PRO A 510 -27.98 -8.07 -13.81
CA PRO A 510 -26.62 -7.62 -13.60
C PRO A 510 -26.45 -6.99 -12.20
N GLY A 511 -25.41 -7.41 -11.47
CA GLY A 511 -25.14 -6.97 -10.10
C GLY A 511 -25.81 -7.81 -9.00
N ASP A 512 -26.64 -8.80 -9.37
CA ASP A 512 -27.11 -9.81 -8.42
C ASP A 512 -25.96 -10.75 -8.04
N VAL A 513 -25.80 -11.00 -6.74
CA VAL A 513 -24.80 -11.92 -6.20
C VAL A 513 -25.47 -12.88 -5.23
N PHE A 514 -25.21 -14.18 -5.41
CA PHE A 514 -25.72 -15.27 -4.58
C PHE A 514 -24.56 -15.91 -3.80
N PRO A 515 -24.31 -15.50 -2.54
CA PRO A 515 -23.13 -15.98 -1.81
C PRO A 515 -23.11 -17.49 -1.55
N GLU A 516 -24.25 -18.14 -1.62
CA GLU A 516 -24.39 -19.59 -1.51
C GLU A 516 -23.65 -20.33 -2.64
N GLU A 517 -23.58 -19.74 -3.84
CA GLU A 517 -22.89 -20.33 -4.99
C GLU A 517 -21.36 -20.39 -4.78
N PHE A 518 -20.80 -19.50 -3.96
CA PHE A 518 -19.35 -19.47 -3.68
C PHE A 518 -18.84 -20.81 -3.16
N ARG A 519 -19.70 -21.57 -2.47
CA ARG A 519 -19.38 -22.90 -1.95
C ARG A 519 -18.93 -23.86 -3.04
N HIS A 520 -19.49 -23.76 -4.24
CA HIS A 520 -19.13 -24.65 -5.35
C HIS A 520 -17.65 -24.52 -5.73
N TRP A 521 -17.14 -23.29 -5.82
CA TRP A 521 -15.75 -23.05 -6.22
C TRP A 521 -14.76 -23.07 -5.03
N LEU A 522 -15.16 -22.56 -3.87
CA LEU A 522 -14.27 -22.43 -2.70
C LEU A 522 -14.12 -23.73 -1.91
N CYS A 523 -15.10 -24.63 -1.97
CA CYS A 523 -15.10 -25.89 -1.22
C CYS A 523 -14.91 -27.13 -2.11
N ALA A 524 -14.47 -26.95 -3.37
CA ALA A 524 -14.27 -28.05 -4.31
C ALA A 524 -13.17 -29.05 -3.85
N ASP A 525 -12.08 -28.55 -3.24
CA ASP A 525 -11.02 -29.40 -2.68
C ASP A 525 -11.44 -29.88 -1.26
N PRO A 526 -11.48 -31.21 -1.00
CA PRO A 526 -11.88 -31.76 0.30
C PRO A 526 -10.93 -31.39 1.44
N ARG A 527 -9.72 -30.90 1.15
CA ARG A 527 -8.78 -30.36 2.15
C ARG A 527 -9.12 -28.93 2.56
N ILE A 528 -9.75 -28.17 1.66
CA ILE A 528 -10.05 -26.74 1.84
C ILE A 528 -11.47 -26.53 2.34
N GLY A 529 -12.44 -27.20 1.74
CA GLY A 529 -13.87 -27.01 2.02
C GLY A 529 -14.21 -27.07 3.51
N PRO A 530 -13.80 -28.11 4.26
CA PRO A 530 -14.07 -28.22 5.70
C PRO A 530 -13.49 -27.06 6.52
N LEU A 531 -12.27 -26.60 6.21
CA LEU A 531 -11.62 -25.49 6.90
C LEU A 531 -12.37 -24.17 6.65
N PHE A 532 -12.83 -23.96 5.41
CA PHE A 532 -13.57 -22.75 5.05
C PHE A 532 -14.96 -22.73 5.70
N GLU A 533 -15.66 -23.87 5.77
CA GLU A 533 -16.91 -23.99 6.53
C GLU A 533 -16.70 -23.70 8.02
N GLU A 534 -15.65 -24.27 8.61
CA GLU A 534 -15.36 -24.12 10.03
C GLU A 534 -15.15 -22.64 10.42
N MET A 535 -14.37 -21.91 9.61
CA MET A 535 -13.92 -20.56 9.96
C MET A 535 -14.73 -19.45 9.31
N HIS A 536 -15.39 -19.72 8.18
CA HIS A 536 -15.95 -18.69 7.30
C HIS A 536 -17.32 -19.02 6.67
N ALA A 537 -18.10 -19.91 7.28
CA ALA A 537 -19.45 -20.27 6.81
C ALA A 537 -20.40 -19.08 6.55
N ASP A 538 -20.23 -17.97 7.25
CA ASP A 538 -20.99 -16.74 7.08
C ASP A 538 -20.71 -16.01 5.76
N LEU A 539 -19.56 -16.25 5.09
CA LEU A 539 -19.32 -15.74 3.73
C LEU A 539 -20.29 -16.36 2.71
N PHE A 540 -20.93 -17.49 3.01
CA PHE A 540 -21.96 -18.11 2.17
C PHE A 540 -23.37 -17.61 2.45
N ARG A 541 -23.57 -16.71 3.42
CA ARG A 541 -24.90 -16.23 3.81
C ARG A 541 -25.14 -14.84 3.28
N ALA A 542 -26.15 -14.64 2.42
CA ALA A 542 -26.46 -13.31 1.89
C ALA A 542 -26.77 -12.28 3.01
N SER A 543 -27.33 -12.74 4.13
CA SER A 543 -27.59 -11.91 5.32
C SER A 543 -26.31 -11.28 5.93
N TYR A 544 -25.17 -11.97 5.87
CA TYR A 544 -23.89 -11.41 6.33
C TYR A 544 -23.49 -10.19 5.48
N TRP A 545 -23.51 -10.36 4.16
CA TRP A 545 -23.17 -9.32 3.19
C TRP A 545 -24.14 -8.13 3.25
N ARG A 546 -25.45 -8.40 3.36
CA ARG A 546 -26.48 -7.37 3.58
C ARG A 546 -26.27 -6.61 4.89
N GLY A 547 -25.84 -7.30 5.95
CA GLY A 547 -25.47 -6.70 7.23
C GLY A 547 -24.31 -5.71 7.10
N LEU A 548 -23.23 -6.11 6.41
CA LEU A 548 -22.10 -5.23 6.11
C LEU A 548 -22.53 -4.03 5.25
N GLN A 549 -23.29 -4.26 4.19
CA GLN A 549 -23.78 -3.20 3.32
C GLN A 549 -24.63 -2.18 4.09
N THR A 550 -25.45 -2.63 5.03
CA THR A 550 -26.27 -1.76 5.89
C THR A 550 -25.39 -0.89 6.78
N ARG A 551 -24.34 -1.45 7.41
CA ARG A 551 -23.39 -0.69 8.24
C ARG A 551 -22.68 0.38 7.42
N ILE A 552 -22.22 0.03 6.21
CA ILE A 552 -21.56 0.96 5.29
C ILE A 552 -22.50 2.09 4.87
N LYS A 553 -23.75 1.77 4.49
CA LYS A 553 -24.78 2.75 4.13
C LYS A 553 -25.12 3.69 5.30
N ASN A 554 -25.03 3.20 6.53
CA ASN A 554 -25.17 4.01 7.75
C ASN A 554 -23.91 4.83 8.08
N GLY A 555 -22.90 4.84 7.22
CA GLY A 555 -21.67 5.61 7.38
C GLY A 555 -20.67 5.02 8.36
N HIS A 556 -20.85 3.77 8.81
CA HIS A 556 -19.91 3.12 9.71
C HIS A 556 -18.63 2.70 8.97
N VAL A 557 -17.47 3.00 9.55
CA VAL A 557 -16.16 2.54 9.07
C VAL A 557 -15.65 1.47 10.03
N GLU A 558 -15.43 0.26 9.53
CA GLU A 558 -14.98 -0.87 10.35
C GLU A 558 -13.52 -0.74 10.80
N ASP A 559 -13.19 -1.38 11.93
CA ASP A 559 -11.83 -1.44 12.42
C ASP A 559 -11.00 -2.46 11.62
N VAL A 560 -9.80 -2.07 11.22
CA VAL A 560 -8.84 -2.96 10.55
C VAL A 560 -7.53 -2.98 11.32
N TYR A 561 -7.26 -4.13 11.94
CA TYR A 561 -6.05 -4.34 12.72
C TYR A 561 -4.91 -4.85 11.85
N ALA A 562 -3.72 -4.25 12.02
CA ALA A 562 -2.55 -4.54 11.20
C ALA A 562 -1.70 -5.73 11.68
N TYR A 563 -2.28 -6.53 12.58
CA TYR A 563 -1.63 -7.59 13.34
C TYR A 563 -2.68 -8.64 13.71
N ARG A 564 -2.22 -9.81 14.15
CA ARG A 564 -3.10 -10.94 14.47
C ARG A 564 -3.99 -10.58 15.66
N ARG A 565 -5.26 -11.03 15.61
CA ARG A 565 -6.24 -10.80 16.67
C ARG A 565 -5.75 -11.23 18.06
N LYS A 566 -4.98 -12.32 18.15
CA LYS A 566 -4.39 -12.80 19.42
C LYS A 566 -3.37 -11.86 20.08
N GLN A 567 -2.82 -10.88 19.35
CA GLN A 567 -1.89 -9.90 19.92
C GLN A 567 -2.60 -8.73 20.60
N ARG A 568 -3.92 -8.56 20.38
CA ARG A 568 -4.69 -7.50 21.04
C ARG A 568 -4.65 -7.70 22.54
N PHE A 569 -4.37 -6.65 23.29
CA PHE A 569 -4.30 -6.71 24.75
C PHE A 569 -5.62 -7.17 25.36
N CYS A 570 -6.75 -6.73 24.81
CA CYS A 570 -8.09 -7.17 25.24
C CYS A 570 -8.35 -8.67 25.02
N ILE A 571 -7.54 -9.38 24.23
CA ILE A 571 -7.68 -10.83 23.99
C ILE A 571 -6.62 -11.59 24.77
N ARG A 572 -5.36 -11.14 24.68
CA ARG A 572 -4.22 -11.79 25.34
C ARG A 572 -4.30 -11.73 26.87
N PHE A 573 -4.74 -10.60 27.41
CA PHE A 573 -4.81 -10.35 28.85
C PHE A 573 -6.25 -10.37 29.39
N SER A 574 -7.21 -10.84 28.59
CA SER A 574 -8.55 -11.14 29.12
C SER A 574 -8.45 -12.29 30.12
N PRO A 575 -9.09 -12.19 31.30
CA PRO A 575 -9.16 -13.33 32.20
C PRO A 575 -9.94 -14.45 31.51
N SER A 576 -9.29 -15.61 31.29
CA SER A 576 -9.99 -16.81 30.85
C SER A 576 -11.18 -17.07 31.77
N PRO A 577 -12.38 -17.42 31.26
CA PRO A 577 -13.45 -17.84 32.14
C PRO A 577 -12.95 -19.04 32.93
N CYS A 578 -12.80 -18.87 34.25
CA CYS A 578 -12.37 -19.93 35.15
C CYS A 578 -13.17 -21.19 34.85
N GLY A 579 -12.44 -22.30 34.67
CA GLY A 579 -13.03 -23.60 34.42
C GLY A 579 -14.13 -23.89 35.43
N ARG A 580 -15.35 -24.12 34.94
CA ARG A 580 -16.30 -24.94 35.67
C ARG A 580 -15.69 -26.33 35.69
N GLY A 581 -15.07 -26.70 36.82
CA GLY A 581 -14.73 -28.08 37.10
C GLY A 581 -16.00 -28.94 37.01
N PRO A 582 -15.90 -30.21 36.57
CA PRO A 582 -17.04 -31.10 36.57
C PRO A 582 -17.40 -31.39 38.03
N GLY A 583 -18.49 -30.80 38.48
CA GLY A 583 -19.21 -31.20 39.68
C GLY A 583 -20.28 -32.22 39.32
#